data_AF-A0A511TAV2-F1
#
_entry.id   AF-A0A511TAV2-F1
#
_cell.length_a   1.000
_cell.length_b   1.000
_cell.length_c   1.000
_cell.angle_alpha   90.00
_cell.angle_beta   90.00
_cell.angle_gamma   90.00
#
_symmetry.space_group_name_H-M   'P 1'
#
loop_
_entity.id
_entity.type
_entity.pdbx_description
1 polymer ?
#
loop_
_entity_poly.entity_id
_entity_poly.type
_entity_poly.pdbx_seq_one_letter_code
_entity_poly.pdbx_strand_id
1 'polypeptide(L)'
;MKKRLGDILLERGMMDALQLHSALAYQRKWGVPLGQVVVDQRFCTAEQVLEALAEQVGMQTVDLDAQPPEAALARLIPERVAETHRVVPLRLEGHAPRDTLVVAIAAPASLASVDAVKSVTGRTRVVARLATDASIRRAIGRMYRGETEVAPRRPGMEGFSLPEADEQMPMVLSGSMAELTNMAPPVVPSEGELPLLSSLEEETARPRPVVAAVPRPRTPSQTKLPTVTAAPAEALAQVLVYGWGAQAASGLVRVLTGAGFTARVASTEELLASSEAQVVVAPLPSLEALGRRVGAQVVAAGKTPEVDLPRAQAVGARGFVAAPVDAELLLRTVRRLAGAPVDATFLRRAS
;
A
#
# COMPACT_ATOMS: atom_id res chain seq x y z
N MET A 1 -22.08 -23.18 11.55
CA MET A 1 -20.80 -22.68 11.02
C MET A 1 -20.74 -21.17 11.25
N LYS A 2 -19.59 -20.61 11.63
CA LYS A 2 -19.41 -19.16 11.72
C LYS A 2 -19.55 -18.59 10.30
N LYS A 3 -20.49 -17.66 10.06
CA LYS A 3 -20.64 -17.02 8.74
C LYS A 3 -19.31 -16.35 8.36
N ARG A 4 -18.94 -16.39 7.07
CA ARG A 4 -17.72 -15.71 6.61
C ARG A 4 -18.02 -14.24 6.36
N LEU A 5 -17.02 -13.38 6.53
CA LEU A 5 -17.16 -11.93 6.31
C LEU A 5 -17.74 -11.62 4.92
N GLY A 6 -17.26 -12.30 3.89
CA GLY A 6 -17.75 -12.11 2.52
C GLY A 6 -19.23 -12.44 2.36
N ASP A 7 -19.71 -13.50 3.01
CA ASP A 7 -21.11 -13.91 2.98
C ASP A 7 -22.00 -12.86 3.68
N ILE A 8 -21.54 -12.32 4.81
CA ILE A 8 -22.26 -11.27 5.56
C ILE A 8 -22.35 -9.99 4.72
N LEU A 9 -21.27 -9.60 4.03
CA LEU A 9 -21.25 -8.40 3.19
C LEU A 9 -22.16 -8.56 1.96
N LEU A 10 -22.25 -9.77 1.39
CA LEU A 10 -23.20 -10.09 0.32
C LEU A 10 -24.65 -10.05 0.80
N GLU A 11 -24.96 -10.72 1.92
CA GLU A 11 -26.32 -10.79 2.49
C GLU A 11 -26.87 -9.40 2.83
N ARG A 12 -26.00 -8.48 3.27
CA ARG A 12 -26.37 -7.08 3.55
C ARG A 12 -26.48 -6.20 2.30
N GLY A 13 -26.18 -6.72 1.12
CA GLY A 13 -26.17 -5.94 -0.13
C GLY A 13 -25.09 -4.84 -0.15
N MET A 14 -24.06 -4.96 0.68
CA MET A 14 -22.93 -4.02 0.72
C MET A 14 -21.95 -4.25 -0.44
N MET A 15 -21.98 -5.44 -1.03
CA MET A 15 -21.24 -5.80 -2.24
C MET A 15 -22.01 -6.85 -3.04
N ASP A 16 -21.66 -6.99 -4.32
CA ASP A 16 -22.17 -8.05 -5.18
C ASP A 16 -21.22 -9.28 -5.27
N ALA A 17 -21.69 -10.37 -5.88
CA ALA A 17 -20.93 -11.61 -6.00
C ALA A 17 -19.65 -11.46 -6.84
N LEU A 18 -19.65 -10.56 -7.83
CA LEU A 18 -18.50 -10.31 -8.70
C LEU A 18 -17.41 -9.52 -7.95
N GLN A 19 -17.80 -8.50 -7.19
CA GLN A 19 -16.96 -7.71 -6.31
C GLN A 19 -16.34 -8.60 -5.22
N LEU A 20 -17.12 -9.48 -4.59
CA LEU A 20 -16.58 -10.44 -3.64
C LEU A 20 -15.54 -11.37 -4.30
N HIS A 21 -15.83 -11.89 -5.50
CA HIS A 21 -14.90 -12.76 -6.21
C HIS A 21 -13.58 -12.04 -6.54
N SER A 22 -13.65 -10.81 -7.03
CA SER A 22 -12.50 -9.94 -7.29
C SER A 22 -11.69 -9.70 -6.00
N ALA A 23 -12.35 -9.37 -4.90
CA ALA A 23 -11.72 -9.13 -3.62
C ALA A 23 -11.01 -10.39 -3.07
N LEU A 24 -11.64 -11.57 -3.21
CA LEU A 24 -11.03 -12.85 -2.84
C LEU A 24 -9.81 -13.20 -3.71
N ALA A 25 -9.88 -12.94 -5.01
CA ALA A 25 -8.74 -13.14 -5.91
C ALA A 25 -7.56 -12.24 -5.51
N TYR A 26 -7.84 -10.97 -5.19
CA TYR A 26 -6.83 -10.02 -4.70
C TYR A 26 -6.25 -10.46 -3.35
N GLN A 27 -7.09 -10.87 -2.40
CA GLN A 27 -6.64 -11.43 -1.12
C GLN A 27 -5.70 -12.61 -1.32
N ARG A 28 -6.03 -13.56 -2.22
CA ARG A 28 -5.19 -14.74 -2.50
C ARG A 28 -3.86 -14.36 -3.14
N LYS A 29 -3.87 -13.37 -4.04
CA LYS A 29 -2.66 -12.91 -4.73
C LYS A 29 -1.70 -12.18 -3.79
N TRP A 30 -2.22 -11.38 -2.87
CA TRP A 30 -1.42 -10.46 -2.05
C TRP A 30 -1.32 -10.84 -0.56
N GLY A 31 -2.05 -11.85 -0.10
CA GLY A 31 -2.05 -12.28 1.30
C GLY A 31 -2.47 -11.17 2.25
N VAL A 32 -3.53 -10.44 1.91
CA VAL A 32 -4.07 -9.32 2.70
C VAL A 32 -5.46 -9.67 3.25
N PRO A 33 -5.88 -9.12 4.40
CA PRO A 33 -7.20 -9.39 4.95
C PRO A 33 -8.31 -8.93 4.01
N LEU A 34 -9.35 -9.75 3.80
CA LEU A 34 -10.47 -9.43 2.92
C LEU A 34 -11.12 -8.07 3.26
N GLY A 35 -11.30 -7.79 4.55
CA GLY A 35 -11.84 -6.50 5.02
C GLY A 35 -11.03 -5.29 4.57
N GLN A 36 -9.70 -5.41 4.47
CA GLN A 36 -8.86 -4.32 3.97
C GLN A 36 -8.99 -4.20 2.45
N VAL A 37 -9.02 -5.32 1.73
CA VAL A 37 -9.18 -5.34 0.27
C VAL A 37 -10.45 -4.64 -0.19
N VAL A 38 -11.57 -4.91 0.48
CA VAL A 38 -12.88 -4.37 0.07
C VAL A 38 -12.98 -2.86 0.34
N VAL A 39 -12.24 -2.36 1.33
CA VAL A 39 -12.09 -0.91 1.59
C VAL A 39 -11.15 -0.28 0.57
N ASP A 40 -10.00 -0.90 0.31
CA ASP A 40 -9.01 -0.40 -0.65
C ASP A 40 -9.57 -0.33 -2.09
N GLN A 41 -10.39 -1.32 -2.48
CA GLN A 41 -11.09 -1.33 -3.77
C GLN A 41 -12.36 -0.47 -3.79
N ARG A 42 -12.68 0.21 -2.68
CA ARG A 42 -13.88 1.04 -2.50
C ARG A 42 -15.21 0.30 -2.73
N PHE A 43 -15.24 -1.01 -2.51
CA PHE A 43 -16.48 -1.79 -2.55
C PHE A 43 -17.31 -1.56 -1.29
N CYS A 44 -16.67 -1.40 -0.14
CA CYS A 44 -17.33 -1.09 1.13
C CYS A 44 -16.58 0.01 1.88
N THR A 45 -17.28 0.72 2.76
CA THR A 45 -16.65 1.65 3.70
C THR A 45 -16.06 0.93 4.91
N ALA A 46 -15.18 1.60 5.65
CA ALA A 46 -14.61 1.04 6.87
C ALA A 46 -15.69 0.75 7.93
N GLU A 47 -16.75 1.56 7.99
CA GLU A 47 -17.88 1.34 8.90
C GLU A 47 -18.67 0.09 8.52
N GLN A 48 -18.97 -0.09 7.23
CA GLN A 48 -19.68 -1.28 6.73
C GLN A 48 -18.93 -2.58 7.03
N VAL A 49 -17.61 -2.57 6.84
CA VAL A 49 -16.75 -3.72 7.19
C VAL A 49 -16.73 -3.96 8.69
N LEU A 50 -16.67 -2.90 9.50
CA LEU A 50 -16.72 -3.00 10.95
C LEU A 50 -18.03 -3.64 11.43
N GLU A 51 -19.17 -3.23 10.87
CA GLU A 51 -20.48 -3.81 11.20
C GLU A 51 -20.57 -5.29 10.84
N ALA A 52 -20.09 -5.66 9.65
CA ALA A 52 -20.09 -7.05 9.22
C ALA A 52 -19.16 -7.92 10.10
N LEU A 53 -18.00 -7.39 10.49
CA LEU A 53 -17.10 -8.05 11.45
C LEU A 53 -17.75 -8.20 12.83
N ALA A 54 -18.52 -7.19 13.26
CA ALA A 54 -19.22 -7.22 14.54
C ALA A 54 -20.33 -8.27 14.56
N GLU A 55 -21.09 -8.40 13.48
CA GLU A 55 -22.06 -9.48 13.31
C GLU A 55 -21.37 -10.85 13.31
N GLN A 56 -20.23 -10.99 12.61
CA GLN A 56 -19.49 -12.25 12.55
C GLN A 56 -19.04 -12.76 13.93
N VAL A 57 -18.71 -11.83 14.83
CA VAL A 57 -18.19 -12.13 16.17
C VAL A 57 -19.30 -12.07 17.24
N GLY A 58 -20.46 -11.49 16.93
CA GLY A 58 -21.55 -11.26 17.88
C GLY A 58 -21.25 -10.13 18.86
N MET A 59 -20.51 -9.11 18.44
CA MET A 59 -20.16 -7.93 19.24
C MET A 59 -20.92 -6.70 18.74
N GLN A 60 -21.04 -5.68 19.59
CA GLN A 60 -21.57 -4.38 19.17
C GLN A 60 -20.45 -3.46 18.69
N THR A 61 -20.75 -2.58 17.75
CA THR A 61 -19.84 -1.51 17.31
C THR A 61 -19.98 -0.29 18.21
N VAL A 62 -18.94 0.55 18.23
CA VAL A 62 -18.96 1.86 18.89
C VAL A 62 -18.16 2.86 18.05
N ASP A 63 -18.68 4.07 17.95
CA ASP A 63 -17.98 5.21 17.37
C ASP A 63 -17.35 6.07 18.48
N LEU A 64 -16.02 6.07 18.52
CA LEU A 64 -15.24 6.80 19.52
C LEU A 64 -15.12 8.30 19.21
N ASP A 65 -15.46 8.71 17.99
CA ASP A 65 -15.49 10.11 17.62
C ASP A 65 -16.82 10.76 18.03
N ALA A 66 -17.93 10.01 17.96
CA ALA A 66 -19.23 10.45 18.47
C ALA A 66 -19.32 10.38 20.01
N GLN A 67 -18.69 9.36 20.62
CA GLN A 67 -18.68 9.17 22.07
C GLN A 67 -17.23 9.07 22.58
N PRO A 68 -16.57 10.20 22.83
CA PRO A 68 -15.19 10.20 23.30
C PRO A 68 -15.09 9.57 24.70
N PRO A 69 -14.08 8.73 24.96
CA PRO A 69 -13.86 8.11 26.25
C PRO A 69 -13.45 9.15 27.30
N GLU A 70 -13.85 8.91 28.56
CA GLU A 70 -13.52 9.80 29.67
C GLU A 70 -12.04 9.68 30.06
N ALA A 71 -11.33 10.80 30.15
CA ALA A 71 -9.89 10.83 30.42
C ALA A 71 -9.50 10.18 31.78
N ALA A 72 -10.40 10.17 32.75
CA ALA A 72 -10.16 9.51 34.04
C ALA A 72 -9.91 8.00 33.90
N LEU A 73 -10.44 7.37 32.85
CA LEU A 73 -10.30 5.94 32.58
C LEU A 73 -8.91 5.56 32.05
N ALA A 74 -8.11 6.54 31.60
CA ALA A 74 -6.73 6.33 31.18
C ALA A 74 -5.85 5.70 32.28
N ARG A 75 -6.24 5.86 33.56
CA ARG A 75 -5.53 5.27 34.69
C ARG A 75 -5.73 3.74 34.80
N LEU A 76 -6.78 3.20 34.18
CA LEU A 76 -7.12 1.79 34.27
C LEU A 76 -6.28 0.91 33.36
N ILE A 77 -5.84 1.47 32.22
CA ILE A 77 -5.06 0.75 31.22
C ILE A 77 -3.85 1.63 30.89
N PRO A 78 -2.60 1.14 31.05
CA PRO A 78 -1.43 1.91 30.66
C PRO A 78 -1.38 2.13 29.13
N GLU A 79 -0.84 3.27 28.68
CA GLU A 79 -0.73 3.63 27.25
C GLU A 79 -0.12 2.49 26.40
N ARG A 80 0.98 1.89 26.88
CA ARG A 80 1.65 0.78 26.18
C ARG A 80 0.72 -0.41 25.92
N VAL A 81 -0.15 -0.73 26.87
CA VAL A 81 -1.13 -1.82 26.74
C VAL A 81 -2.22 -1.41 25.76
N ALA A 82 -2.71 -0.17 25.87
CA ALA A 82 -3.70 0.39 24.96
C ALA A 82 -3.23 0.38 23.50
N GLU A 83 -1.98 0.76 23.24
CA GLU A 83 -1.38 0.74 21.89
C GLU A 83 -1.13 -0.67 21.38
N THR A 84 -0.50 -1.52 22.20
CA THR A 84 -0.11 -2.89 21.79
C THR A 84 -1.33 -3.74 21.48
N HIS A 85 -2.36 -3.66 22.32
CA HIS A 85 -3.60 -4.42 22.15
C HIS A 85 -4.70 -3.64 21.43
N ARG A 86 -4.40 -2.42 20.96
CA ARG A 86 -5.35 -1.52 20.27
C ARG A 86 -6.70 -1.46 20.99
N VAL A 87 -6.67 -1.10 22.27
CA VAL A 87 -7.82 -1.10 23.17
C VAL A 87 -7.95 0.22 23.91
N VAL A 88 -9.20 0.67 24.10
CA VAL A 88 -9.53 1.94 24.75
C VAL A 88 -10.64 1.69 25.77
N PRO A 89 -10.47 2.09 27.05
CA PRO A 89 -11.53 2.02 28.03
C PRO A 89 -12.60 3.08 27.74
N LEU A 90 -13.87 2.70 27.76
CA LEU A 90 -14.98 3.62 27.43
C LEU A 90 -15.71 4.12 28.66
N ARG A 91 -16.04 3.19 29.57
CA ARG A 91 -16.76 3.48 30.80
C ARG A 91 -16.68 2.30 31.76
N LEU A 92 -16.90 2.61 33.02
CA LEU A 92 -17.06 1.63 34.09
C LEU A 92 -18.51 1.65 34.55
N GLU A 93 -19.20 0.51 34.44
CA GLU A 93 -20.60 0.37 34.86
C GLU A 93 -20.70 -0.43 36.16
N GLY A 94 -21.52 0.02 37.11
CA GLY A 94 -21.79 -0.68 38.37
C GLY A 94 -21.01 -0.14 39.57
N HIS A 95 -21.04 -0.88 40.68
CA HIS A 95 -20.34 -0.56 41.92
C HIS A 95 -19.44 -1.72 42.33
N ALA A 96 -18.28 -1.40 42.90
CA ALA A 96 -17.35 -2.40 43.43
C ALA A 96 -18.09 -3.32 44.43
N PRO A 97 -17.91 -4.65 44.38
CA PRO A 97 -16.93 -5.42 43.59
C PRO A 97 -17.46 -6.03 42.28
N ARG A 98 -18.61 -5.58 41.75
CA ARG A 98 -19.23 -6.09 40.50
C ARG A 98 -19.21 -5.05 39.38
N ASP A 99 -18.13 -4.29 39.28
CA ASP A 99 -17.96 -3.33 38.19
C ASP A 99 -17.69 -4.05 36.86
N THR A 100 -18.28 -3.54 35.79
CA THR A 100 -18.13 -4.04 34.42
C THR A 100 -17.41 -2.97 33.62
N LEU A 101 -16.21 -3.30 33.12
CA LEU A 101 -15.44 -2.40 32.27
C LEU A 101 -15.86 -2.59 30.82
N VAL A 102 -16.38 -1.53 30.21
CA VAL A 102 -16.66 -1.50 28.77
C VAL A 102 -15.42 -0.96 28.05
N VAL A 103 -14.91 -1.73 27.10
CA VAL A 103 -13.73 -1.35 26.30
C VAL A 103 -14.06 -1.39 24.81
N ALA A 104 -13.44 -0.50 24.04
CA ALA A 104 -13.41 -0.59 22.58
C ALA A 104 -12.11 -1.28 22.13
N ILE A 105 -12.22 -2.26 21.24
CA ILE A 105 -11.09 -2.96 20.60
C ILE A 105 -11.12 -2.71 19.09
N ALA A 106 -9.94 -2.63 18.48
CA ALA A 106 -9.83 -2.57 17.03
C ALA A 106 -10.26 -3.91 16.37
N ALA A 107 -10.92 -3.83 15.22
CA ALA A 107 -11.24 -5.00 14.40
C ALA A 107 -10.02 -5.47 13.57
N PRO A 108 -9.79 -6.78 13.37
CA PRO A 108 -10.58 -7.91 13.86
C PRO A 108 -10.35 -8.18 15.36
N ALA A 109 -11.43 -8.49 16.08
CA ALA A 109 -11.38 -8.73 17.53
C ALA A 109 -10.42 -9.88 17.88
N SER A 110 -9.41 -9.58 18.69
CA SER A 110 -8.46 -10.57 19.22
C SER A 110 -8.80 -10.93 20.66
N LEU A 111 -9.01 -12.23 20.94
CA LEU A 111 -9.26 -12.73 22.29
C LEU A 111 -8.14 -12.34 23.25
N ALA A 112 -6.89 -12.34 22.78
CA ALA A 112 -5.72 -11.92 23.55
C ALA A 112 -5.82 -10.46 24.04
N SER A 113 -6.49 -9.59 23.30
CA SER A 113 -6.67 -8.19 23.70
C SER A 113 -7.64 -8.07 24.87
N VAL A 114 -8.70 -8.87 24.88
CA VAL A 114 -9.66 -8.92 25.99
C VAL A 114 -9.03 -9.52 27.24
N ASP A 115 -8.22 -10.57 27.09
CA ASP A 115 -7.56 -11.22 28.23
C ASP A 115 -6.44 -10.35 28.83
N ALA A 116 -5.69 -9.63 28.00
CA ALA A 116 -4.72 -8.64 28.47
C ALA A 116 -5.39 -7.53 29.30
N VAL A 117 -6.54 -7.01 28.85
CA VAL A 117 -7.30 -6.01 29.61
C VAL A 117 -7.75 -6.57 30.95
N LYS A 118 -8.28 -7.80 31.00
CA LYS A 118 -8.69 -8.44 32.27
C LYS A 118 -7.51 -8.58 33.23
N SER A 119 -6.36 -9.01 32.72
CA SER A 119 -5.14 -9.20 33.52
C SER A 119 -4.62 -7.88 34.09
N VAL A 120 -4.59 -6.81 33.28
CA VAL A 120 -4.09 -5.50 33.68
C VAL A 120 -5.05 -4.78 34.63
N THR A 121 -6.35 -4.86 34.36
CA THR A 121 -7.37 -4.13 35.12
C THR A 121 -7.81 -4.87 36.38
N GLY A 122 -7.43 -6.13 36.55
CA GLY A 122 -7.83 -7.01 37.67
C GLY A 122 -9.34 -7.32 37.72
N ARG A 123 -10.09 -7.03 36.65
CA ARG A 123 -11.56 -7.10 36.64
C ARG A 123 -12.07 -8.39 36.02
N THR A 124 -13.07 -8.98 36.66
CA THR A 124 -13.69 -10.24 36.24
C THR A 124 -14.65 -10.07 35.06
N ARG A 125 -15.22 -8.86 34.86
CA ARG A 125 -16.19 -8.57 33.79
C ARG A 125 -15.71 -7.45 32.89
N VAL A 126 -15.36 -7.82 31.65
CA VAL A 126 -14.99 -6.89 30.58
C VAL A 126 -15.91 -7.12 29.39
N VAL A 127 -16.59 -6.06 28.94
CA VAL A 127 -17.45 -6.07 27.76
C VAL A 127 -16.73 -5.34 26.63
N ALA A 128 -16.41 -6.07 25.56
CA ALA A 128 -15.73 -5.50 24.40
C ALA A 128 -16.73 -5.02 23.35
N ARG A 129 -16.50 -3.82 22.82
CA ARG A 129 -17.15 -3.26 21.64
C ARG A 129 -16.12 -3.08 20.53
N LEU A 130 -16.54 -3.21 19.28
CA LEU A 130 -15.67 -3.07 18.12
C LEU A 130 -15.65 -1.61 17.64
N ALA A 131 -14.46 -1.10 17.35
CA ALA A 131 -14.27 0.20 16.72
C ALA A 131 -13.30 0.08 15.54
N THR A 132 -13.30 1.08 14.66
CA THR A 132 -12.31 1.14 13.57
C THR A 132 -10.92 1.36 14.16
N ASP A 133 -9.90 0.85 13.48
CA ASP A 133 -8.50 1.03 13.89
C ASP A 133 -8.11 2.52 13.97
N ALA A 134 -8.64 3.32 13.04
CA ALA A 134 -8.42 4.77 13.00
C ALA A 134 -9.05 5.48 14.21
N SER A 135 -10.29 5.14 14.58
CA SER A 135 -10.95 5.71 15.76
C SER A 135 -10.24 5.32 17.07
N ILE A 136 -9.77 4.07 17.20
CA ILE A 136 -8.99 3.63 18.37
C ILE A 136 -7.71 4.44 18.49
N ARG A 137 -6.95 4.58 17.40
CA ARG A 137 -5.68 5.31 17.38
C ARG A 137 -5.88 6.78 17.79
N ARG A 138 -6.90 7.43 17.25
CA ARG A 138 -7.27 8.80 17.64
C ARG A 138 -7.66 8.89 19.11
N ALA A 139 -8.45 7.95 19.61
CA ALA A 139 -8.88 7.93 21.00
C ALA A 139 -7.69 7.73 21.96
N ILE A 140 -6.71 6.90 21.62
CA ILE A 140 -5.47 6.74 22.38
C ILE A 140 -4.68 8.06 22.40
N GLY A 141 -4.49 8.70 21.24
CA GLY A 141 -3.79 10.01 21.16
C GLY A 141 -4.48 11.09 22.00
N ARG A 142 -5.81 11.21 21.90
CA ARG A 142 -6.61 12.13 22.71
C ARG A 142 -6.49 11.86 24.21
N MET A 143 -6.54 10.58 24.62
CA MET A 143 -6.65 10.20 26.03
C MET A 143 -5.30 10.20 26.76
N TYR A 144 -4.21 9.78 26.13
CA TYR A 144 -2.88 9.69 26.78
C TYR A 144 -1.95 10.86 26.43
N ARG A 145 -2.08 11.45 25.24
CA ARG A 145 -1.16 12.49 24.73
C ARG A 145 -1.76 13.88 24.67
N GLY A 146 -3.06 14.01 24.90
CA GLY A 146 -3.78 15.29 24.78
C GLY A 146 -3.82 15.81 23.34
N GLU A 147 -3.60 14.94 22.35
CA GLU A 147 -3.64 15.30 20.93
C GLU A 147 -5.07 15.69 20.56
N THR A 148 -5.31 16.99 20.41
CA THR A 148 -6.58 17.51 19.89
C THR A 148 -6.43 17.72 18.39
N GLU A 149 -6.42 16.65 17.60
CA GLU A 149 -6.38 16.79 16.14
C GLU A 149 -7.78 16.79 15.51
N VAL A 150 -7.88 17.68 14.52
CA VAL A 150 -9.04 18.20 13.78
C VAL A 150 -10.01 17.12 13.32
N ALA A 151 -11.30 17.44 13.42
CA ALA A 151 -12.43 16.67 12.94
C ALA A 151 -12.17 15.98 11.59
N PRO A 152 -12.73 14.77 11.35
CA PRO A 152 -12.56 14.08 10.09
C PRO A 152 -13.02 14.99 8.93
N ARG A 153 -12.08 15.37 8.06
CA ARG A 153 -12.38 16.01 6.78
C ARG A 153 -13.29 15.05 6.02
N ARG A 154 -14.50 15.50 5.70
CA ARG A 154 -15.45 14.76 4.87
C ARG A 154 -14.75 14.31 3.58
N PRO A 155 -14.87 13.04 3.16
CA PRO A 155 -14.32 12.62 1.88
C PRO A 155 -15.11 13.28 0.74
N GLY A 156 -14.48 14.18 -0.02
CA GLY A 156 -15.09 14.75 -1.24
C GLY A 156 -14.87 16.24 -1.54
N MET A 157 -14.21 17.02 -0.68
CA MET A 157 -13.79 18.39 -1.03
C MET A 157 -12.28 18.50 -0.87
N GLU A 158 -11.58 18.58 -1.99
CA GLU A 158 -10.20 19.06 -2.01
C GLU A 158 -10.23 20.50 -1.48
N GLY A 159 -9.62 20.71 -0.32
CA GLY A 159 -9.38 22.04 0.20
C GLY A 159 -8.36 22.73 -0.70
N PHE A 160 -8.83 23.58 -1.62
CA PHE A 160 -7.97 24.65 -2.11
C PHE A 160 -7.67 25.54 -0.91
N SER A 161 -6.42 25.53 -0.44
CA SER A 161 -5.92 26.67 0.31
C SER A 161 -5.87 27.81 -0.69
N LEU A 162 -6.71 28.83 -0.48
CA LEU A 162 -6.44 30.13 -1.07
C LEU A 162 -5.03 30.51 -0.58
N PRO A 163 -4.10 30.87 -1.48
CA PRO A 163 -2.86 31.49 -1.02
C PRO A 163 -3.25 32.69 -0.15
N GLU A 164 -2.64 32.79 1.03
CA GLU A 164 -2.77 33.98 1.87
C GLU A 164 -2.54 35.20 0.98
N ALA A 165 -3.46 36.16 1.06
CA ALA A 165 -3.43 37.34 0.22
C ALA A 165 -2.09 38.05 0.41
N ASP A 166 -1.19 37.89 -0.55
CA ASP A 166 0.04 38.65 -0.60
C ASP A 166 -0.35 40.10 -0.89
N GLU A 167 0.03 41.03 0.00
CA GLU A 167 -0.34 42.45 -0.03
C GLU A 167 0.25 43.21 -1.24
N GLN A 168 0.83 42.50 -2.22
CA GLN A 168 1.46 43.07 -3.41
C GLN A 168 0.83 42.63 -4.73
N MET A 169 -0.37 42.06 -4.72
CA MET A 169 -1.09 41.80 -5.97
C MET A 169 -1.59 43.12 -6.57
N PRO A 170 -1.16 43.54 -7.78
CA PRO A 170 -1.66 44.76 -8.39
C PRO A 170 -3.14 44.57 -8.74
N MET A 171 -3.99 45.36 -8.10
CA MET A 171 -5.41 45.42 -8.39
C MET A 171 -5.59 45.98 -9.81
N VAL A 172 -5.86 45.12 -10.80
CA VAL A 172 -6.25 45.55 -12.14
C VAL A 172 -7.68 46.08 -12.09
N LEU A 173 -7.81 47.36 -11.75
CA LEU A 173 -9.05 48.10 -11.92
C LEU A 173 -9.13 48.62 -13.35
N SER A 174 -10.26 48.31 -13.99
CA SER A 174 -10.80 48.87 -15.23
C SER A 174 -10.08 48.55 -16.55
N GLY A 175 -10.57 47.49 -17.19
CA GLY A 175 -10.59 47.32 -18.65
C GLY A 175 -11.90 46.62 -19.00
N SER A 176 -12.68 47.22 -19.90
CA SER A 176 -14.05 46.82 -20.25
C SER A 176 -14.17 45.34 -20.65
N MET A 177 -15.33 44.75 -20.33
CA MET A 177 -15.74 43.35 -20.52
C MET A 177 -15.91 42.91 -22.00
N ALA A 178 -15.26 43.60 -22.94
CA ALA A 178 -15.48 43.47 -24.38
C ALA A 178 -14.36 42.73 -25.15
N GLU A 179 -13.24 42.35 -24.52
CA GLU A 179 -12.09 41.75 -25.22
C GLU A 179 -12.00 40.22 -25.14
N LEU A 180 -12.94 39.53 -24.48
CA LEU A 180 -12.90 38.06 -24.30
C LEU A 180 -13.92 37.24 -25.12
N THR A 181 -14.66 37.85 -26.05
CA THR A 181 -15.73 37.15 -26.79
C THR A 181 -15.54 37.04 -28.31
N ASN A 182 -14.36 37.35 -28.87
CA ASN A 182 -14.17 37.25 -30.32
C ASN A 182 -13.58 35.91 -30.82
N MET A 183 -14.30 34.81 -30.63
CA MET A 183 -14.24 33.66 -31.54
C MET A 183 -15.64 33.08 -31.70
N ALA A 184 -16.10 33.06 -32.96
CA ALA A 184 -17.47 32.75 -33.38
C ALA A 184 -17.93 31.32 -33.04
N PRO A 185 -19.24 31.09 -32.84
CA PRO A 185 -19.80 29.74 -32.65
C PRO A 185 -19.85 28.96 -33.98
N PRO A 186 -19.64 27.63 -33.99
CA PRO A 186 -19.89 26.83 -35.18
C PRO A 186 -21.41 26.74 -35.46
N VAL A 187 -21.75 26.97 -36.72
CA VAL A 187 -23.09 26.91 -37.31
C VAL A 187 -23.65 25.48 -37.18
N VAL A 188 -24.80 25.35 -36.50
CA VAL A 188 -25.71 24.21 -36.65
C VAL A 188 -26.61 24.44 -37.88
N PRO A 189 -26.73 23.51 -38.82
CA PRO A 189 -27.89 23.43 -39.68
C PRO A 189 -28.97 22.58 -39.03
N SER A 190 -30.18 23.14 -39.03
CA SER A 190 -31.42 22.56 -38.53
C SER A 190 -31.93 21.39 -39.37
N GLU A 191 -32.52 20.43 -38.66
CA GLU A 191 -33.70 19.60 -38.96
C GLU A 191 -33.98 19.12 -40.40
N GLY A 192 -34.10 17.79 -40.54
CA GLY A 192 -34.82 17.18 -41.64
C GLY A 192 -34.44 15.72 -41.90
N GLU A 193 -35.29 14.81 -41.41
CA GLU A 193 -35.53 13.47 -41.97
C GLU A 193 -34.51 12.36 -41.67
N LEU A 194 -34.89 11.47 -40.73
CA LEU A 194 -34.53 10.05 -40.82
C LEU A 194 -35.19 9.46 -42.08
N PRO A 195 -34.52 8.56 -42.83
CA PRO A 195 -34.97 7.17 -42.74
C PRO A 195 -33.87 6.10 -42.86
N LEU A 196 -34.09 5.05 -42.05
CA LEU A 196 -34.08 3.60 -42.36
C LEU A 196 -33.28 3.07 -43.57
N LEU A 197 -32.39 2.12 -43.21
CA LEU A 197 -32.10 0.82 -43.85
C LEU A 197 -32.34 0.65 -45.37
N SER A 198 -31.24 0.45 -46.11
CA SER A 198 -31.19 -0.46 -47.25
C SER A 198 -29.80 -1.09 -47.39
N SER A 199 -29.69 -2.32 -46.89
CA SER A 199 -29.47 -3.52 -47.70
C SER A 199 -28.62 -3.41 -48.98
N LEU A 200 -27.60 -4.29 -49.00
CA LEU A 200 -27.10 -5.10 -50.12
C LEU A 200 -25.82 -4.64 -50.85
N GLU A 201 -24.78 -5.42 -50.55
CA GLU A 201 -24.01 -6.24 -51.50
C GLU A 201 -22.98 -5.61 -52.44
N GLU A 202 -21.76 -6.11 -52.19
CA GLU A 202 -20.86 -6.73 -53.16
C GLU A 202 -19.73 -5.96 -53.85
N GLU A 203 -18.65 -6.73 -53.92
CA GLU A 203 -17.55 -6.74 -54.88
C GLU A 203 -16.36 -5.78 -54.73
N THR A 204 -15.29 -6.40 -54.23
CA THR A 204 -14.03 -6.64 -54.95
C THR A 204 -12.79 -5.82 -54.58
N ALA A 205 -11.79 -6.61 -54.17
CA ALA A 205 -10.36 -6.48 -54.49
C ALA A 205 -9.63 -5.18 -54.08
N ARG A 206 -9.07 -5.20 -52.86
CA ARG A 206 -7.91 -4.36 -52.51
C ARG A 206 -6.61 -5.13 -52.80
N PRO A 207 -5.65 -4.59 -53.59
CA PRO A 207 -4.30 -5.15 -53.63
C PRO A 207 -3.49 -4.69 -52.41
N ARG A 208 -2.73 -5.64 -51.85
CA ARG A 208 -1.81 -5.49 -50.70
C ARG A 208 -0.59 -4.64 -51.07
N PRO A 209 -0.04 -3.80 -50.16
CA PRO A 209 1.32 -3.30 -50.31
C PRO A 209 2.34 -4.39 -49.92
N VAL A 210 3.41 -4.41 -50.71
CA VAL A 210 4.48 -5.42 -50.77
C VAL A 210 5.39 -5.34 -49.55
N VAL A 211 5.70 -6.52 -48.99
CA VAL A 211 6.67 -6.71 -47.90
C VAL A 211 8.09 -6.57 -48.47
N ALA A 212 8.83 -5.55 -48.03
CA ALA A 212 10.26 -5.42 -48.31
C ALA A 212 11.10 -6.20 -47.29
N ALA A 213 12.22 -6.74 -47.77
CA ALA A 213 12.91 -7.90 -47.24
C ALA A 213 13.70 -7.69 -45.94
N VAL A 214 13.69 -8.74 -45.11
CA VAL A 214 14.52 -8.94 -43.92
C VAL A 214 15.97 -9.22 -44.32
N PRO A 215 16.99 -8.49 -43.84
CA PRO A 215 18.37 -8.94 -43.89
C PRO A 215 18.66 -9.94 -42.76
N ARG A 216 19.30 -11.05 -43.11
CA ARG A 216 19.71 -12.16 -42.24
C ARG A 216 20.71 -11.73 -41.15
N PRO A 217 20.75 -12.42 -39.99
CA PRO A 217 21.79 -12.19 -38.98
C PRO A 217 23.16 -12.70 -39.49
N ARG A 218 24.20 -11.89 -39.29
CA ARG A 218 25.60 -12.28 -39.52
C ARG A 218 26.16 -12.94 -38.26
N THR A 219 26.75 -14.12 -38.42
CA THR A 219 27.57 -14.85 -37.42
C THR A 219 28.98 -14.23 -37.28
N PRO A 220 29.78 -14.62 -36.27
CA PRO A 220 30.54 -13.69 -35.44
C PRO A 220 31.92 -13.37 -36.01
N SER A 221 32.36 -12.12 -35.85
CA SER A 221 33.75 -11.73 -36.04
C SER A 221 34.42 -11.62 -34.67
N GLN A 222 35.38 -12.51 -34.43
CA GLN A 222 36.36 -12.37 -33.35
C GLN A 222 37.22 -11.12 -33.58
N THR A 223 37.96 -10.74 -32.54
CA THR A 223 39.22 -9.95 -32.56
C THR A 223 39.06 -8.47 -32.14
N LYS A 224 39.26 -8.18 -30.86
CA LYS A 224 40.51 -7.65 -30.26
C LYS A 224 40.21 -7.12 -28.86
N LEU A 225 40.94 -7.63 -27.86
CA LEU A 225 41.08 -6.94 -26.56
C LEU A 225 41.67 -5.54 -26.79
N PRO A 226 41.23 -4.55 -25.99
CA PRO A 226 42.15 -3.55 -25.48
C PRO A 226 42.21 -3.62 -23.95
N THR A 227 43.43 -3.93 -23.50
CA THR A 227 44.17 -3.32 -22.40
C THR A 227 43.40 -2.95 -21.12
N VAL A 228 43.63 -3.78 -20.10
CA VAL A 228 43.57 -3.41 -18.68
C VAL A 228 44.36 -2.13 -18.45
N THR A 229 43.68 -1.04 -18.09
CA THR A 229 44.28 0.09 -17.38
C THR A 229 43.64 0.15 -16.01
N ALA A 230 44.48 -0.01 -14.98
CA ALA A 230 44.08 -0.15 -13.60
C ALA A 230 43.72 1.20 -12.94
N ALA A 231 42.51 1.26 -12.36
CA ALA A 231 42.08 1.92 -11.10
C ALA A 231 42.37 3.45 -10.88
N PRO A 232 41.73 4.14 -9.91
CA PRO A 232 40.78 3.69 -8.89
C PRO A 232 39.52 4.58 -8.75
N ALA A 233 38.38 3.98 -8.43
CA ALA A 233 37.31 4.62 -7.65
C ALA A 233 36.39 3.51 -7.14
N GLU A 234 36.17 3.47 -5.84
CA GLU A 234 35.29 2.51 -5.17
C GLU A 234 33.93 2.46 -5.88
N ALA A 235 33.70 1.39 -6.66
CA ALA A 235 32.47 1.25 -7.43
C ALA A 235 31.33 0.94 -6.44
N LEU A 236 30.64 2.00 -5.99
CA LEU A 236 29.46 1.90 -5.16
C LEU A 236 28.46 0.96 -5.86
N ALA A 237 28.18 -0.18 -5.24
CA ALA A 237 27.32 -1.19 -5.84
C ALA A 237 25.97 -0.58 -6.23
N GLN A 238 25.59 -0.73 -7.50
CA GLN A 238 24.34 -0.20 -8.02
C GLN A 238 23.18 -1.11 -7.61
N VAL A 239 22.22 -0.53 -6.88
CA VAL A 239 21.05 -1.23 -6.36
C VAL A 239 19.79 -0.73 -7.07
N LEU A 240 19.03 -1.64 -7.65
CA LEU A 240 17.79 -1.36 -8.34
C LEU A 240 16.61 -1.79 -7.46
N VAL A 241 15.66 -0.90 -7.24
CA VAL A 241 14.43 -1.18 -6.49
C VAL A 241 13.28 -1.31 -7.49
N TYR A 242 12.60 -2.46 -7.50
CA TYR A 242 11.54 -2.74 -8.47
C TYR A 242 10.27 -3.27 -7.80
N GLY A 243 9.10 -2.88 -8.33
CA GLY A 243 7.82 -3.50 -7.98
C GLY A 243 7.19 -3.08 -6.65
N TRP A 244 7.68 -2.01 -6.01
CA TRP A 244 7.02 -1.34 -4.88
C TRP A 244 6.28 -0.08 -5.34
N GLY A 245 5.21 0.31 -4.63
CA GLY A 245 4.54 1.60 -4.86
C GLY A 245 5.47 2.79 -4.59
N ALA A 246 5.18 3.95 -5.19
CA ALA A 246 6.07 5.12 -5.22
C ALA A 246 6.63 5.55 -3.85
N GLN A 247 5.79 5.55 -2.81
CA GLN A 247 6.18 5.88 -1.44
C GLN A 247 7.16 4.86 -0.84
N ALA A 248 6.85 3.56 -0.96
CA ALA A 248 7.68 2.49 -0.44
C ALA A 248 9.02 2.37 -1.19
N ALA A 249 8.98 2.52 -2.52
CA ALA A 249 10.17 2.53 -3.36
C ALA A 249 11.11 3.70 -3.00
N SER A 250 10.56 4.90 -2.80
CA SER A 250 11.33 6.07 -2.36
C SER A 250 11.95 5.88 -0.97
N GLY A 251 11.22 5.26 -0.04
CA GLY A 251 11.74 4.92 1.28
C GLY A 251 12.92 3.94 1.21
N LEU A 252 12.80 2.88 0.41
CA LEU A 252 13.88 1.90 0.21
C LEU A 252 15.11 2.53 -0.46
N VAL A 253 14.92 3.37 -1.48
CA VAL A 253 16.02 4.11 -2.11
C VAL A 253 16.74 5.00 -1.11
N ARG A 254 16.01 5.70 -0.24
CA ARG A 254 16.61 6.52 0.83
C ARG A 254 17.44 5.69 1.81
N VAL A 255 16.92 4.54 2.27
CA VAL A 255 17.63 3.65 3.19
C VAL A 255 18.92 3.11 2.56
N LEU A 256 18.84 2.64 1.32
CA LEU A 256 19.99 2.11 0.59
C LEU A 256 21.04 3.20 0.31
N THR A 257 20.60 4.39 -0.10
CA THR A 257 21.48 5.54 -0.35
C THR A 257 22.15 6.03 0.93
N GLY A 258 21.41 6.10 2.04
CA GLY A 258 21.95 6.45 3.35
C GLY A 258 22.99 5.45 3.88
N ALA A 259 22.98 4.22 3.37
CA ALA A 259 23.96 3.20 3.71
C ALA A 259 25.17 3.14 2.75
N GLY A 260 25.27 4.10 1.81
CA GLY A 260 26.38 4.23 0.86
C GLY A 260 26.18 3.47 -0.46
N PHE A 261 24.96 3.04 -0.80
CA PHE A 261 24.69 2.41 -2.10
C PHE A 261 24.16 3.39 -3.14
N THR A 262 24.47 3.15 -4.41
CA THR A 262 23.85 3.90 -5.51
C THR A 262 22.50 3.25 -5.83
N ALA A 263 21.43 3.69 -5.16
CA ALA A 263 20.09 3.10 -5.29
C ALA A 263 19.15 3.93 -6.17
N ARG A 264 18.33 3.28 -7.01
CA ARG A 264 17.26 3.93 -7.78
C ARG A 264 16.07 3.00 -8.01
N VAL A 265 14.92 3.59 -8.31
CA VAL A 265 13.76 2.82 -8.79
C VAL A 265 14.00 2.43 -10.25
N ALA A 266 13.80 1.16 -10.58
CA ALA A 266 14.00 0.65 -11.94
C ALA A 266 12.66 0.37 -12.63
N SER A 267 12.61 0.59 -13.94
CA SER A 267 11.51 0.11 -14.79
C SER A 267 11.67 -1.37 -15.15
N THR A 268 10.62 -1.98 -15.69
CA THR A 268 10.67 -3.35 -16.19
C THR A 268 11.72 -3.54 -17.28
N GLU A 269 11.88 -2.55 -18.17
CA GLU A 269 12.86 -2.60 -19.27
C GLU A 269 14.30 -2.53 -18.75
N GLU A 270 14.56 -1.61 -17.82
CA GLU A 270 15.87 -1.46 -17.18
C GLU A 270 16.24 -2.72 -16.38
N LEU A 271 15.26 -3.32 -15.71
CA LEU A 271 15.45 -4.56 -15.00
C LEU A 271 15.84 -5.70 -15.95
N LEU A 272 15.21 -5.82 -17.11
CA LEU A 272 15.54 -6.85 -18.09
C LEU A 272 16.90 -6.63 -18.77
N ALA A 273 17.36 -5.38 -18.86
CA ALA A 273 18.68 -5.01 -19.37
C ALA A 273 19.81 -5.09 -18.32
N SER A 274 19.48 -5.38 -17.07
CA SER A 274 20.45 -5.41 -15.96
C SER A 274 21.47 -6.56 -16.06
N SER A 275 22.65 -6.34 -15.48
CA SER A 275 23.77 -7.31 -15.49
C SER A 275 24.06 -7.85 -14.09
N GLU A 276 24.83 -8.95 -13.98
CA GLU A 276 25.19 -9.60 -12.70
C GLU A 276 25.98 -8.70 -11.73
N ALA A 277 26.49 -7.56 -12.20
CA ALA A 277 27.15 -6.55 -11.37
C ALA A 277 26.16 -5.69 -10.55
N GLN A 278 24.87 -5.71 -10.90
CA GLN A 278 23.82 -4.96 -10.22
C GLN A 278 23.05 -5.86 -9.26
N VAL A 279 22.58 -5.27 -8.16
CA VAL A 279 21.71 -5.96 -7.20
C VAL A 279 20.29 -5.42 -7.36
N VAL A 280 19.33 -6.29 -7.59
CA VAL A 280 17.91 -5.93 -7.65
C VAL A 280 17.25 -6.34 -6.37
N VAL A 281 16.50 -5.43 -5.76
CA VAL A 281 15.58 -5.74 -4.67
C VAL A 281 14.16 -5.62 -5.22
N ALA A 282 13.34 -6.65 -5.03
CA ALA A 282 11.95 -6.65 -5.51
C ALA A 282 11.04 -7.58 -4.68
N PRO A 283 9.73 -7.31 -4.57
CA PRO A 283 8.78 -8.26 -4.02
C PRO A 283 8.72 -9.53 -4.87
N LEU A 284 8.59 -10.68 -4.22
CA LEU A 284 8.45 -11.97 -4.90
C LEU A 284 7.33 -11.97 -5.97
N PRO A 285 6.12 -11.44 -5.72
CA PRO A 285 5.06 -11.42 -6.74
C PRO A 285 5.44 -10.60 -7.99
N SER A 286 6.22 -9.54 -7.82
CA SER A 286 6.68 -8.67 -8.90
C SER A 286 7.74 -9.37 -9.76
N LEU A 287 8.59 -10.20 -9.15
CA LEU A 287 9.57 -11.04 -9.86
C LEU A 287 8.90 -12.17 -10.62
N GLU A 288 7.92 -12.84 -10.00
CA GLU A 288 7.14 -13.90 -10.66
C GLU A 288 6.37 -13.36 -11.88
N ALA A 289 5.83 -12.14 -11.78
CA ALA A 289 5.11 -11.48 -12.87
C ALA A 289 5.99 -11.19 -14.11
N LEU A 290 7.32 -11.14 -13.97
CA LEU A 290 8.22 -10.96 -15.11
C LEU A 290 8.24 -12.19 -16.04
N GLY A 291 7.94 -13.38 -15.51
CA GLY A 291 7.90 -14.63 -16.28
C GLY A 291 9.26 -15.08 -16.86
N ARG A 292 10.35 -14.36 -16.56
CA ARG A 292 11.71 -14.66 -17.04
C ARG A 292 12.76 -14.25 -16.00
N ARG A 293 13.92 -14.89 -16.06
CA ARG A 293 15.05 -14.57 -15.18
C ARG A 293 15.68 -13.23 -15.55
N VAL A 294 16.11 -12.53 -14.51
CA VAL A 294 16.82 -11.26 -14.57
C VAL A 294 18.33 -11.53 -14.56
N GLY A 295 19.10 -10.74 -15.31
CA GLY A 295 20.56 -10.85 -15.35
C GLY A 295 21.26 -10.35 -14.08
N ALA A 296 20.63 -9.48 -13.30
CA ALA A 296 21.13 -9.00 -12.01
C ALA A 296 21.00 -10.00 -10.86
N GLN A 297 21.75 -9.75 -9.78
CA GLN A 297 21.62 -10.51 -8.53
C GLN A 297 20.35 -10.09 -7.80
N VAL A 298 19.38 -10.99 -7.69
CA VAL A 298 18.06 -10.66 -7.16
C VAL A 298 17.95 -10.97 -5.66
N VAL A 299 17.43 -10.01 -4.90
CA VAL A 299 16.95 -10.11 -3.53
C VAL A 299 15.41 -10.06 -3.55
N ALA A 300 14.78 -11.19 -3.25
CA ALA A 300 13.34 -11.29 -3.16
C ALA A 300 12.83 -10.89 -1.77
N ALA A 301 11.79 -10.06 -1.71
CA ALA A 301 11.07 -9.77 -0.47
C ALA A 301 9.75 -10.56 -0.41
N GLY A 302 9.51 -11.29 0.67
CA GLY A 302 8.31 -12.13 0.86
C GLY A 302 7.79 -12.12 2.30
N LYS A 303 6.53 -12.47 2.53
CA LYS A 303 5.89 -12.38 3.86
C LYS A 303 6.10 -13.62 4.71
N THR A 304 6.14 -14.79 4.07
CA THR A 304 6.13 -16.10 4.72
C THR A 304 7.36 -16.88 4.26
N PRO A 305 8.48 -16.85 5.01
CA PRO A 305 9.75 -17.44 4.57
C PRO A 305 9.64 -18.91 4.17
N GLU A 306 8.86 -19.70 4.90
CA GLU A 306 8.68 -21.14 4.65
C GLU A 306 8.09 -21.45 3.27
N VAL A 307 7.20 -20.58 2.79
CA VAL A 307 6.49 -20.75 1.51
C VAL A 307 7.14 -19.94 0.39
N ASP A 308 7.68 -18.76 0.72
CA ASP A 308 8.19 -17.81 -0.25
C ASP A 308 9.65 -18.06 -0.61
N LEU A 309 10.46 -18.69 0.25
CA LEU A 309 11.86 -18.99 -0.04
C LEU A 309 12.04 -19.96 -1.22
N PRO A 310 11.30 -21.09 -1.34
CA PRO A 310 11.40 -21.96 -2.51
C PRO A 310 10.98 -21.26 -3.81
N ARG A 311 9.96 -20.40 -3.74
CA ARG A 311 9.47 -19.61 -4.88
C ARG A 311 10.49 -18.55 -5.31
N ALA A 312 11.12 -17.89 -4.35
CA ALA A 312 12.22 -16.95 -4.58
C ALA A 312 13.40 -17.63 -5.28
N GLN A 313 13.76 -18.85 -4.87
CA GLN A 313 14.80 -19.63 -5.54
C GLN A 313 14.41 -20.02 -6.98
N ALA A 314 13.14 -20.36 -7.22
CA ALA A 314 12.65 -20.71 -8.55
C ALA A 314 12.81 -19.55 -9.56
N VAL A 315 12.54 -18.31 -9.12
CA VAL A 315 12.74 -17.10 -9.94
C VAL A 315 14.22 -16.66 -10.04
N GLY A 316 15.14 -17.37 -9.38
CA GLY A 316 16.58 -17.11 -9.44
C GLY A 316 17.09 -16.09 -8.40
N ALA A 317 16.33 -15.83 -7.33
CA ALA A 317 16.79 -14.95 -6.25
C ALA A 317 17.97 -15.57 -5.47
N ARG A 318 19.02 -14.78 -5.28
CA ARG A 318 20.22 -15.12 -4.49
C ARG A 318 20.12 -14.63 -3.03
N GLY A 319 19.11 -13.83 -2.72
CA GLY A 319 18.80 -13.36 -1.37
C GLY A 319 17.29 -13.33 -1.12
N PHE A 320 16.91 -13.45 0.15
CA PHE A 320 15.52 -13.35 0.59
C PHE A 320 15.42 -12.48 1.84
N VAL A 321 14.44 -11.59 1.89
CA VAL A 321 14.15 -10.73 3.05
C VAL A 321 12.68 -10.89 3.43
N ALA A 322 12.42 -11.19 4.70
CA ALA A 322 11.05 -11.28 5.20
C ALA A 322 10.40 -9.89 5.27
N ALA A 323 9.11 -9.80 4.97
CA ALA A 323 8.29 -8.61 5.13
C ALA A 323 7.61 -8.61 6.52
N PRO A 324 7.53 -7.46 7.23
CA PRO A 324 7.99 -6.13 6.81
C PRO A 324 9.51 -6.08 6.64
N VAL A 325 9.96 -5.39 5.58
CA VAL A 325 11.38 -5.38 5.17
C VAL A 325 12.20 -4.71 6.25
N ASP A 326 12.94 -5.50 7.01
CA ASP A 326 13.93 -5.03 7.98
C ASP A 326 15.11 -4.38 7.23
N ALA A 327 15.36 -3.11 7.52
CA ALA A 327 16.41 -2.32 6.86
C ALA A 327 17.81 -2.90 7.10
N GLU A 328 18.11 -3.41 8.29
CA GLU A 328 19.42 -3.95 8.63
C GLU A 328 19.66 -5.29 7.92
N LEU A 329 18.64 -6.15 7.90
CA LEU A 329 18.69 -7.42 7.18
C LEU A 329 18.80 -7.21 5.66
N LEU A 330 18.08 -6.24 5.12
CA LEU A 330 18.18 -5.85 3.72
C LEU A 330 19.60 -5.39 3.37
N LEU A 331 20.16 -4.46 4.15
CA LEU A 331 21.51 -3.93 3.93
C LEU A 331 22.57 -5.01 4.02
N ARG A 332 22.47 -5.93 5.00
CA ARG A 332 23.39 -7.06 5.13
C ARG A 332 23.33 -7.98 3.91
N THR A 333 22.12 -8.24 3.42
CA THR A 333 21.90 -9.11 2.24
C THR A 333 22.44 -8.46 0.97
N VAL A 334 22.20 -7.16 0.79
CA VAL A 334 22.71 -6.37 -0.35
C VAL A 334 24.23 -6.27 -0.30
N ARG A 335 24.86 -5.98 0.85
CA ARG A 335 26.34 -5.96 1.01
C ARG A 335 26.98 -7.29 0.60
N ARG A 336 26.37 -8.40 1.05
CA ARG A 336 26.85 -9.76 0.73
C ARG A 336 26.84 -10.03 -0.77
N LEU A 337 25.79 -9.61 -1.48
CA LEU A 337 25.64 -9.83 -2.93
C LEU A 337 26.45 -8.84 -3.76
N ALA A 338 26.60 -7.61 -3.28
CA ALA A 338 27.43 -6.56 -3.86
C ALA A 338 28.94 -6.83 -3.73
N GLY A 339 29.37 -7.79 -2.91
CA GLY A 339 30.78 -8.05 -2.64
C GLY A 339 31.49 -6.95 -1.85
N ALA A 340 30.75 -6.06 -1.19
CA ALA A 340 31.30 -4.96 -0.40
C ALA A 340 31.87 -5.49 0.93
N PRO A 341 33.05 -5.02 1.39
CA PRO A 341 33.63 -5.46 2.66
C PRO A 341 32.66 -5.14 3.81
N VAL A 342 32.45 -6.13 4.68
CA VAL A 342 31.63 -5.98 5.88
C VAL A 342 32.47 -5.21 6.90
N ASP A 343 32.19 -3.92 7.08
CA ASP A 343 32.88 -3.11 8.09
C ASP A 343 32.71 -3.72 9.50
N ALA A 344 33.82 -4.24 10.02
CA ALA A 344 33.93 -4.86 11.35
C ALA A 344 33.68 -3.87 12.51
N THR A 345 33.50 -2.58 12.20
CA THR A 345 33.34 -1.50 13.18
C THR A 345 31.97 -1.51 13.88
N PHE A 346 30.95 -2.18 13.31
CA PHE A 346 29.61 -2.23 13.89
C PHE A 346 29.42 -3.32 14.95
N LEU A 347 30.29 -4.35 15.00
CA LEU A 347 30.21 -5.43 15.99
C LEU A 347 30.61 -5.00 17.42
N ARG A 348 31.01 -3.74 17.63
CA ARG A 348 31.35 -3.19 18.96
C ARG A 348 30.22 -2.45 19.69
N ARG A 349 29.02 -2.32 19.10
CA ARG A 349 27.88 -1.63 19.75
C ARG A 349 26.77 -2.55 20.28
N ALA A 350 26.96 -3.86 20.22
CA ALA A 350 26.01 -4.85 20.73
C ALA A 350 26.69 -5.88 21.66
N SER A 351 27.53 -5.40 22.58
CA SER A 351 28.06 -6.18 23.70
C SER A 351 27.82 -5.44 25.01
#